data_AF-A0A9J6CMK7-F1
#
_entry.id   AF-A0A9J6CMK7-F1
#
_cell.length_a   1.000
_cell.length_b   1.000
_cell.length_c   1.000
_cell.angle_alpha   90.00
_cell.angle_beta   90.00
_cell.angle_gamma   90.00
#
_symmetry.space_group_name_H-M   'P 1'
#
loop_
_entity.id
_entity.type
_entity.pdbx_description
1 polymer ?
#
loop_
_entity_poly.entity_id
_entity_poly.type
_entity_poly.pdbx_seq_one_letter_code
_entity_poly.pdbx_strand_id
1 'polypeptide(L)'
;MKLFSFILLAFIVIVLAEKIEKKKAEKTVEEQWKDFKVDFKRKYSEKEDPMRFELFKETLDQIKEHNKKYASGKVDVPAYLNEFSDLTDDEKRKLLQTEQQ
;
A
#
# COMPACT_ATOMS: atom_id res chain seq x y z
N MET A 1 30.06 28.35 -26.60
CA MET A 1 30.21 26.95 -26.12
C MET A 1 30.20 26.80 -24.60
N LYS A 2 30.93 27.62 -23.82
CA LYS A 2 30.95 27.54 -22.35
C LYS A 2 29.57 27.80 -21.70
N LEU A 3 28.80 28.76 -22.20
CA LEU A 3 27.46 29.09 -21.69
C LEU A 3 26.42 27.97 -21.91
N PHE A 4 26.42 27.34 -23.08
CA PHE A 4 25.59 26.16 -23.37
C PHE A 4 25.99 24.96 -22.50
N SER A 5 27.29 24.80 -22.21
CA SER A 5 27.77 23.79 -21.28
C SER A 5 27.24 24.01 -19.86
N PHE A 6 27.21 25.26 -19.37
CA PHE A 6 26.64 25.58 -18.06
C PHE A 6 25.13 25.34 -18.00
N ILE A 7 24.39 25.66 -19.06
CA ILE A 7 22.94 25.40 -19.14
C ILE A 7 22.66 23.89 -19.18
N LEU A 8 23.44 23.12 -19.95
CA LEU A 8 23.33 21.66 -20.01
C LEU A 8 23.68 21.00 -18.68
N LEU A 9 24.71 21.50 -17.99
CA LEU A 9 25.12 20.98 -16.69
C LEU A 9 24.10 21.31 -15.60
N ALA A 10 23.48 22.50 -15.64
CA ALA A 10 22.37 22.86 -14.78
C ALA A 10 21.14 21.96 -15.04
N PHE A 11 20.82 21.66 -16.30
CA PHE A 11 19.75 20.74 -16.66
C PHE A 11 20.02 19.32 -16.15
N ILE A 12 21.26 18.83 -16.28
CA ILE A 12 21.66 17.51 -15.76
C ILE A 12 21.55 17.48 -14.22
N VAL A 13 21.97 18.54 -13.53
CA VAL A 13 21.84 18.65 -12.07
C VAL A 13 20.37 18.66 -11.64
N ILE A 14 19.49 19.37 -12.36
CA ILE A 14 18.05 19.41 -12.09
C ILE A 14 17.42 18.02 -12.30
N VAL A 15 17.73 17.34 -13.42
CA VAL A 15 17.24 15.96 -13.70
C VAL A 15 17.75 14.94 -12.67
N LEU A 16 18.99 15.11 -12.17
CA LEU A 16 19.53 14.26 -11.12
C LEU A 16 18.87 14.53 -9.76
N ALA A 17 18.56 15.78 -9.43
CA ALA A 17 17.90 16.16 -8.18
C ALA A 17 16.47 15.57 -8.07
N GLU A 18 15.70 15.59 -9.16
CA GLU A 18 14.36 14.95 -9.21
C GLU A 18 14.40 13.45 -8.89
N LYS A 19 15.50 12.78 -9.25
CA LYS A 19 15.67 11.33 -9.03
C LYS A 19 15.91 10.99 -7.56
N ILE A 20 16.39 11.94 -6.75
CA ILE A 20 16.76 11.74 -5.35
C ILE A 20 15.51 11.71 -4.44
N GLU A 21 14.42 12.39 -4.80
CA GLU A 21 13.20 12.43 -3.97
C GLU A 21 12.39 11.12 -3.96
N LYS A 22 12.61 10.21 -4.93
CA LYS A 22 11.82 8.97 -5.08
C LYS A 22 12.38 7.75 -4.33
N LYS A 23 12.96 7.95 -3.15
CA LYS A 23 13.17 6.86 -2.17
C LYS A 23 12.47 7.21 -0.86
N LYS A 24 11.14 7.24 -0.88
CA LYS A 24 10.39 7.13 0.37
C LYS A 24 10.72 5.74 0.95
N ALA A 25 11.27 5.69 2.16
CA ALA A 25 11.50 4.43 2.84
C ALA A 25 10.18 3.63 2.86
N GLU A 26 10.25 2.35 2.50
CA GLU A 26 9.08 1.48 2.56
C GLU A 26 8.67 1.35 4.03
N LYS A 27 7.38 1.62 4.31
CA LYS A 27 6.84 1.52 5.68
C LYS A 27 6.94 0.10 6.17
N THR A 28 7.26 -0.09 7.44
CA THR A 28 7.21 -1.43 8.04
C THR A 28 5.76 -1.93 8.05
N VAL A 29 5.60 -3.25 8.22
CA VAL A 29 4.26 -3.86 8.27
C VAL A 29 3.46 -3.35 9.48
N GLU A 30 4.15 -3.07 10.59
CA GLU A 30 3.57 -2.49 11.81
C GLU A 30 3.14 -1.04 11.61
N GLU A 31 3.90 -0.25 10.83
CA GLU A 31 3.50 1.10 10.47
C GLU A 31 2.26 1.09 9.56
N GLN A 32 2.24 0.20 8.56
CA GLN A 32 1.08 0.01 7.70
C GLN A 32 -0.15 -0.47 8.48
N TRP A 33 0.03 -1.31 9.51
CA TRP A 33 -1.07 -1.72 10.39
C TRP A 33 -1.62 -0.55 11.22
N LYS A 34 -0.76 0.33 11.73
CA LYS A 34 -1.20 1.53 12.45
C LYS A 34 -2.00 2.45 11.53
N ASP A 35 -1.51 2.69 10.32
CA ASP A 35 -2.21 3.52 9.33
C ASP A 35 -3.55 2.90 8.95
N PHE A 36 -3.58 1.60 8.65
CA PHE A 36 -4.80 0.86 8.34
C PHE A 36 -5.86 1.03 9.44
N LYS A 37 -5.47 0.89 10.71
CA LYS A 37 -6.40 1.06 11.82
C LYS A 37 -6.96 2.48 11.90
N VAL A 38 -6.15 3.49 11.57
CA VAL A 38 -6.60 4.89 11.52
C VAL A 38 -7.55 5.10 10.34
N ASP A 39 -7.15 4.70 9.13
CA ASP A 39 -7.87 4.91 7.88
C ASP A 39 -9.26 4.27 7.92
N PHE A 40 -9.37 3.05 8.46
CA PHE A 40 -10.62 2.30 8.57
C PHE A 40 -11.25 2.34 9.97
N LYS A 41 -10.81 3.28 10.81
CA LYS A 41 -11.36 3.54 12.16
C LYS A 41 -11.47 2.29 13.05
N ARG A 42 -10.51 1.39 12.93
CA ARG A 42 -10.47 0.12 13.66
C ARG A 42 -10.07 0.32 15.11
N LYS A 43 -10.76 -0.39 16.00
CA LYS A 43 -10.46 -0.42 17.44
C LYS A 43 -10.62 -1.85 17.92
N TYR A 44 -9.52 -2.48 18.31
CA TYR A 44 -9.50 -3.85 18.81
C TYR A 44 -9.04 -3.88 20.26
N SER A 45 -9.46 -4.92 20.97
CA SER A 45 -8.90 -5.23 22.29
C SER A 45 -7.48 -5.80 22.15
N GLU A 46 -6.69 -5.76 23.23
CA GLU A 46 -5.35 -6.38 23.26
C GLU A 46 -5.36 -7.87 22.92
N LYS A 47 -6.49 -8.56 23.16
CA LYS A 47 -6.66 -9.98 22.82
C LYS A 47 -6.99 -10.20 21.34
N GLU A 48 -7.64 -9.23 20.70
CA GLU A 48 -8.10 -9.35 19.31
C GLU A 48 -7.08 -8.78 18.31
N ASP A 49 -6.39 -7.68 18.65
CA ASP A 49 -5.44 -6.99 17.77
C ASP A 49 -4.41 -7.94 17.13
N PRO A 50 -3.80 -8.91 17.85
CA PRO A 50 -2.84 -9.82 17.25
C PRO A 50 -3.45 -10.67 16.13
N MET A 51 -4.66 -11.21 16.33
CA MET A 51 -5.33 -12.03 15.33
C MET A 51 -5.71 -11.21 14.09
N ARG A 52 -6.19 -9.98 14.29
CA ARG A 52 -6.50 -9.05 13.19
C ARG A 52 -5.25 -8.63 12.43
N PHE A 53 -4.14 -8.45 13.13
CA PHE A 53 -2.86 -8.13 12.52
C PHE A 53 -2.35 -9.29 11.64
N GLU A 54 -2.52 -10.55 12.05
CA GLU A 54 -2.17 -11.69 11.19
C GLU A 54 -3.00 -11.70 9.90
N LEU A 55 -4.33 -11.53 9.98
CA LEU A 55 -5.21 -11.46 8.80
C LEU A 55 -4.84 -10.29 7.86
N PHE A 56 -4.47 -9.14 8.45
CA PHE A 56 -3.96 -7.99 7.72
C PHE A 56 -2.67 -8.31 6.96
N LYS A 57 -1.72 -8.99 7.61
CA LYS A 57 -0.45 -9.39 6.96
C LYS A 57 -0.70 -10.33 5.78
N GLU A 58 -1.55 -11.33 5.96
CA GLU A 58 -1.92 -12.26 4.88
C GLU A 58 -2.53 -11.51 3.69
N THR A 59 -3.46 -10.58 3.95
CA THR A 59 -4.06 -9.76 2.90
C THR A 59 -3.04 -8.85 2.23
N LEU A 60 -2.13 -8.24 2.99
CA LEU A 60 -1.08 -7.38 2.46
C LEU A 60 -0.14 -8.16 1.51
N ASP A 61 0.21 -9.40 1.85
CA ASP A 61 1.04 -10.25 0.99
C ASP A 61 0.30 -10.68 -0.28
N GLN A 62 -1.00 -10.97 -0.19
CA GLN A 62 -1.85 -11.23 -1.36
C GLN A 62 -1.90 -10.02 -2.29
N ILE A 63 -2.07 -8.81 -1.74
CA ILE A 63 -2.06 -7.55 -2.51
C ILE A 63 -0.71 -7.35 -3.20
N LYS A 64 0.41 -7.57 -2.50
CA LYS A 64 1.75 -7.45 -3.09
C LYS A 64 1.93 -8.39 -4.27
N GLU A 65 1.52 -9.65 -4.13
CA GLU A 65 1.63 -10.63 -5.20
C GLU A 65 0.70 -10.30 -6.39
N HIS A 66 -0.53 -9.88 -6.13
CA HIS A 66 -1.44 -9.39 -7.17
C HIS A 66 -0.85 -8.17 -7.91
N ASN A 67 -0.26 -7.23 -7.18
CA ASN A 67 0.31 -6.02 -7.77
C ASN A 67 1.59 -6.29 -8.58
N LYS A 68 2.35 -7.36 -8.29
CA LYS A 68 3.41 -7.84 -9.20
C LYS A 68 2.83 -8.36 -10.52
N LYS A 69 1.70 -9.07 -10.48
CA LYS A 69 0.98 -9.51 -11.69
C LYS A 69 0.46 -8.32 -12.47
N TYR A 70 -0.10 -7.32 -11.78
CA TYR A 70 -0.56 -6.06 -12.39
C TYR A 70 0.59 -5.32 -13.08
N ALA A 71 1.72 -5.14 -12.39
CA ALA A 71 2.90 -4.48 -12.94
C ALA A 71 3.52 -5.21 -14.15
N SER A 72 3.25 -6.51 -14.29
CA SER A 72 3.65 -7.31 -15.47
C SER A 72 2.56 -7.43 -16.54
N GLY A 73 1.44 -6.70 -16.41
CA GLY A 73 0.34 -6.70 -17.37
C GLY A 73 -0.49 -7.99 -17.41
N LYS A 74 -0.42 -8.84 -16.38
CA LYS A 74 -1.15 -10.13 -16.31
C LYS A 74 -2.56 -10.00 -15.75
N VAL A 75 -2.88 -8.88 -15.13
CA VAL A 75 -4.20 -8.52 -14.60
C VAL A 75 -4.45 -7.05 -14.86
N ASP A 76 -5.70 -6.66 -15.07
CA ASP A 76 -6.05 -5.32 -15.56
C ASP A 76 -6.16 -4.26 -14.46
N VAL A 77 -6.34 -4.68 -13.21
CA VAL A 77 -6.58 -3.78 -12.07
C VAL A 77 -5.62 -4.08 -10.92
N PRO A 78 -5.09 -3.05 -10.24
CA PRO A 78 -4.33 -3.21 -9.01
C PRO A 78 -5.23 -3.51 -7.82
N ALA A 79 -4.65 -4.07 -6.76
CA ALA A 79 -5.29 -4.30 -5.47
C ALA A 79 -4.76 -3.33 -4.41
N TYR A 80 -5.60 -3.00 -3.43
CA TYR A 80 -5.31 -2.06 -2.34
C TYR A 80 -5.91 -2.56 -1.03
N LEU A 81 -5.38 -2.07 0.09
CA LEU A 81 -6.01 -2.26 1.40
C LEU A 81 -7.36 -1.54 1.45
N ASN A 82 -8.34 -2.16 2.10
CA ASN A 82 -9.72 -1.70 2.24
C ASN A 82 -10.32 -2.18 3.57
N GLU A 83 -11.57 -1.80 3.90
CA GLU A 83 -12.23 -2.22 5.14
C GLU A 83 -12.47 -3.74 5.29
N PHE A 84 -12.03 -4.57 4.33
CA PHE A 84 -12.14 -6.02 4.42
C PHE A 84 -10.77 -6.69 4.67
N SER A 85 -9.70 -5.91 4.77
CA SER A 85 -8.34 -6.44 4.75
C SER A 85 -7.87 -7.11 6.05
N ASP A 86 -8.64 -7.02 7.13
CA ASP A 86 -8.39 -7.68 8.42
C ASP A 86 -9.48 -8.72 8.77
N LEU A 87 -10.30 -9.09 7.79
CA LEU A 87 -11.47 -9.92 8.00
C LEU A 87 -11.27 -11.33 7.42
N THR A 88 -11.85 -12.30 8.11
CA THR A 88 -12.04 -13.64 7.58
C THR A 88 -13.06 -13.64 6.44
N ASP A 89 -13.05 -14.66 5.60
CA ASP A 89 -14.03 -14.78 4.51
C ASP A 89 -15.46 -14.90 5.03
N ASP A 90 -15.65 -15.51 6.20
CA ASP A 90 -16.95 -15.62 6.86
C ASP A 90 -17.48 -14.26 7.30
N GLU A 91 -16.61 -13.40 7.86
CA GLU A 91 -16.94 -12.03 8.24
C GLU A 91 -17.26 -11.17 7.01
N LYS A 92 -16.45 -11.28 5.95
CA LYS A 92 -16.70 -10.59 4.67
C LYS A 92 -18.07 -10.95 4.10
N ARG A 93 -18.40 -12.25 4.06
CA ARG A 93 -19.71 -12.73 3.57
C ARG A 93 -20.87 -12.17 4.39
N LYS A 94 -20.76 -12.13 5.72
CA LYS A 94 -21.80 -11.58 6.60
C LYS A 94 -22.01 -10.07 6.39
N LEU A 95 -20.93 -9.30 6.23
CA LEU A 95 -21.02 -7.86 5.96
C LEU A 95 -21.71 -7.58 4.62
N LEU A 96 -21.27 -8.23 3.55
CA LEU A 96 -21.86 -8.05 2.21
C LEU A 96 -23.35 -8.40 2.17
N GLN A 97 -23.79 -9.40 2.95
CA GLN A 97 -25.21 -9.74 3.07
C GLN A 97 -26.02 -8.67 3.81
N THR A 98 -25.41 -7.98 4.77
CA THR A 98 -26.07 -6.96 5.58
C THR A 98 -26.22 -5.65 4.81
N GLU A 99 -25.30 -5.33 3.91
CA GLU A 99 -25.36 -4.12 3.06
C GLU A 99 -26.36 -4.23 1.90
N GLN A 100 -26.81 -5.44 1.57
CA GLN A 100 -27.78 -5.70 0.50
C GLN A 100 -29.24 -5.66 0.97
N GLN A 101 -29.49 -5.37 2.26
CA GLN A 101 -30.80 -5.29 2.89
C GLN A 101 -31.14 -3.84 3.24
#